data_AF-A0A849S1A9-F1
#
_entry.id   AF-A0A849S1A9-F1
#
_cell.length_a   1.000
_cell.length_b   1.000
_cell.length_c   1.000
_cell.angle_alpha   90.00
_cell.angle_beta   90.00
_cell.angle_gamma   90.00
#
_symmetry.space_group_name_H-M   'P 1'
#
loop_
_entity.id
_entity.type
_entity.pdbx_description
1 polymer ?
#
loop_
_entity_poly.entity_id
_entity_poly.type
_entity_poly.pdbx_seq_one_letter_code
_entity_poly.pdbx_strand_id
1 'polypeptide(L)' 'LAITLDWYKTREQQERMVQILKFKLDVLWTMADAMYLAYINDMPPYFNIS' A
#
# COMPACT_ATOMS: atom_id res chain seq x y z
N LEU A 1 11.94 9.04 10.96
CA LEU A 1 12.19 8.76 9.53
C LEU A 1 13.65 9.02 9.08
N ALA A 2 14.62 9.08 10.00
CA ALA A 2 16.01 9.44 9.67
C ALA A 2 16.99 8.26 9.55
N ILE A 3 16.55 7.03 9.88
CA ILE A 3 17.43 5.85 9.93
C ILE A 3 17.53 5.12 8.58
N THR A 4 16.68 5.40 7.59
CA THR A 4 16.67 4.63 6.34
C THR A 4 17.59 5.18 5.25
N LEU A 5 17.96 6.46 5.26
CA LEU A 5 18.80 7.00 4.18
C LEU A 5 20.29 6.69 4.31
N ASP A 6 20.78 6.37 5.52
CA ASP A 6 22.23 6.27 5.75
C ASP A 6 22.79 4.85 5.58
N TRP A 7 21.91 3.84 5.45
CA TRP A 7 22.31 2.43 5.45
C TRP A 7 22.30 1.75 4.09
N TYR A 8 21.77 2.38 3.03
CA TYR A 8 21.56 1.69 1.75
C TYR A 8 22.56 2.11 0.68
N LYS A 9 23.81 1.64 0.81
CA LYS A 9 24.88 1.87 -0.17
C LYS A 9 25.07 0.70 -1.14
N THR A 10 24.61 -0.51 -0.79
CA THR A 10 24.72 -1.69 -1.67
C THR A 10 23.46 -1.93 -2.49
N ARG A 11 23.57 -2.73 -3.55
CA ARG A 11 22.46 -3.00 -4.47
C ARG A 11 21.33 -3.78 -3.79
N GLU A 12 21.66 -4.76 -2.97
CA GLU A 12 20.71 -5.59 -2.22
C GLU A 12 19.89 -4.74 -1.22
N GLN A 13 20.53 -3.73 -0.66
CA GLN A 13 19.93 -2.77 0.25
C GLN A 13 18.95 -1.83 -0.46
N GLN A 14 19.31 -1.38 -1.67
CA GLN A 14 18.42 -0.58 -2.51
C GLN A 14 17.19 -1.39 -2.96
N GLU A 15 17.36 -2.65 -3.31
CA GLU A 15 16.26 -3.55 -3.67
C GLU A 15 15.28 -3.74 -2.50
N ARG A 16 15.80 -3.92 -1.28
CA ARG A 16 14.97 -3.99 -0.07
C ARG A 16 14.22 -2.68 0.20
N MET A 17 14.85 -1.52 -0.01
CA MET A 17 14.19 -0.22 0.16
C MET A 17 13.05 -0.04 -0.85
N VAL A 18 13.27 -0.42 -2.11
CA VAL A 18 12.24 -0.37 -3.15
C VAL A 18 11.08 -1.30 -2.80
N GLN A 19 11.34 -2.49 -2.27
CA GLN A 19 10.28 -3.40 -1.80
C GLN A 19 9.46 -2.78 -0.65
N ILE A 20 10.11 -2.13 0.31
CA ILE A 20 9.41 -1.47 1.44
C ILE A 20 8.56 -0.28 0.94
N LEU A 21 9.07 0.49 -0.03
CA LEU A 21 8.32 1.58 -0.64
C LEU A 21 7.10 1.06 -1.42
N LYS A 22 7.26 -0.02 -2.19
CA LYS A 22 6.13 -0.69 -2.86
C LYS A 22 5.09 -1.17 -1.87
N PHE A 23 5.50 -1.86 -0.81
CA PHE A 23 4.57 -2.30 0.25
C PHE A 23 3.76 -1.14 0.85
N LYS A 24 4.40 0.00 1.13
CA LYS A 24 3.71 1.19 1.64
C LYS A 24 2.68 1.74 0.63
N LEU A 25 3.03 1.75 -0.65
CA LEU A 25 2.12 2.18 -1.72
C LEU A 25 0.96 1.20 -1.89
N ASP A 26 1.22 -0.11 -1.83
CA ASP A 26 0.19 -1.15 -1.97
C ASP A 26 -0.84 -1.07 -0.82
N VAL A 27 -0.39 -0.82 0.41
CA VAL A 27 -1.30 -0.58 1.55
C VAL A 27 -2.18 0.66 1.32
N LEU A 28 -1.61 1.77 0.85
CA LEU A 28 -2.41 2.97 0.57
C LEU A 28 -3.38 2.73 -0.59
N TRP A 29 -2.96 1.99 -1.61
CA TRP A 29 -3.80 1.65 -2.76
C TRP A 29 -4.99 0.80 -2.33
N THR A 30 -4.77 -0.25 -1.54
CA THR A 30 -5.84 -1.14 -1.05
C THR A 30 -6.86 -0.40 -0.16
N MET A 31 -6.43 0.59 0.62
CA MET A 31 -7.35 1.44 1.38
C MET A 31 -8.21 2.31 0.46
N ALA A 32 -7.61 2.91 -0.57
CA ALA A 32 -8.32 3.74 -1.54
C ALA A 32 -9.31 2.90 -2.37
N ASP A 33 -8.92 1.69 -2.78
CA ASP A 33 -9.74 0.75 -3.53
C ASP A 33 -10.97 0.30 -2.71
N ALA A 34 -10.79 0.01 -1.42
CA ALA A 34 -11.89 -0.33 -0.52
C ALA A 34 -12.90 0.82 -0.36
N MET A 35 -12.41 2.08 -0.26
CA MET A 35 -13.28 3.25 -0.22
C MET A 35 -13.98 3.48 -1.57
N TYR A 36 -13.31 3.27 -2.69
CA TYR A 36 -13.89 3.39 -4.02
C TYR A 36 -15.02 2.39 -4.22
N LEU A 37 -14.80 1.12 -3.86
CA LEU A 37 -15.83 0.07 -3.90
C LEU A 37 -17.05 0.41 -3.02
N ALA A 38 -16.82 0.92 -1.82
CA ALA A 38 -17.89 1.20 -0.87
C ALA A 38 -18.68 2.48 -1.19
N TYR A 39 -18.02 3.56 -1.64
CA TYR A 39 -18.64 4.89 -1.75
C TYR A 39 -18.88 5.38 -3.18
N ILE A 40 -18.22 4.80 -4.18
CA ILE A 40 -18.42 5.18 -5.59
C ILE A 40 -19.21 4.09 -6.32
N ASN A 41 -18.94 2.83 -6.01
CA ASN A 41 -19.61 1.70 -6.66
C ASN A 41 -20.87 1.22 -5.90
N ASP A 42 -21.21 1.83 -4.76
CA ASP A 42 -22.32 1.43 -3.85
C ASP A 42 -22.38 -0.09 -3.60
N MET A 43 -21.22 -0.75 -3.60
CA MET A 43 -21.06 -2.17 -3.32
C MET A 43 -20.31 -2.34 -1.99
N PRO A 44 -20.90 -1.92 -0.86
CA PRO A 44 -20.31 -2.21 0.42
C PRO A 44 -20.24 -3.73 0.64
N PRO A 45 -19.27 -4.21 1.42
CA PRO A 45 -19.18 -5.63 1.74
C PRO A 45 -20.51 -6.13 2.31
N TYR A 46 -20.99 -7.28 1.80
CA TYR A 46 -22.30 -7.89 2.11
C TYR A 46 -23.55 -7.25 1.49
N PHE A 47 -23.43 -6.35 0.51
CA PHE A 47 -24.58 -5.76 -0.22
C PHE A 47 -25.59 -6.78 -0.79
N ASN A 48 -25.14 -7.97 -1.19
CA ASN A 48 -25.99 -9.02 -1.78
C ASN A 48 -26.56 -10.03 -0.76
N ILE A 49 -26.44 -9.77 0.55
CA ILE A 49 -26.92 -10.69 1.61
C ILE A 49 -27.98 -10.03 2.52
N SER A 50 -28.69 -9.00 2.05
CA SER A 50 -29.84 -8.40 2.75
C SER A 50 -31.02 -8.18 1.82
#